data_AF-A0A0L9VL47-F1
#
_entry.id   AF-A0A0L9VL47-F1
#
_cell.length_a   1.000
_cell.length_b   1.000
_cell.length_c   1.000
_cell.angle_alpha   90.00
_cell.angle_beta   90.00
_cell.angle_gamma   90.00
#
_symmetry.space_group_name_H-M   'P 1'
#
loop_
_entity.id
_entity.type
_entity.pdbx_description
1 polymer ?
#
loop_
_entity_poly.entity_id
_entity_poly.type
_entity_poly.pdbx_seq_one_letter_code
_entity_poly.pdbx_strand_id
1 'polypeptide(L)'
;MGYLSASVDVLEEDILLCNKSHEIDEATLTDIGLKKSVNGWFFKDEETAVTSLGSSLTPDEDLIAFTPQTEFEKYVVEQFRKTSKRSLRIEKTLFILEKKVDVLKQKGIRSDSTTEDTDDSDDESTDEDSMETSGSE
;
A
#
# COMPACT_ATOMS: atom_id res chain seq x y z
N MET A 1 -50.50 -3.63 -19.78
CA MET A 1 -49.05 -3.86 -19.71
C MET A 1 -48.77 -4.52 -18.37
N GLY A 2 -48.68 -5.84 -18.32
CA GLY A 2 -48.41 -6.58 -17.08
C GLY A 2 -46.95 -7.00 -17.07
N TYR A 3 -46.21 -6.63 -16.03
CA TYR A 3 -44.83 -7.12 -15.83
C TYR A 3 -44.91 -8.42 -15.05
N LEU A 4 -44.43 -9.51 -15.66
CA LEU A 4 -44.14 -10.76 -14.97
C LEU A 4 -42.80 -10.58 -14.26
N SER A 5 -42.83 -10.38 -12.95
CA SER A 5 -41.64 -10.51 -12.10
C SER A 5 -41.32 -11.99 -11.94
N ALA A 6 -40.30 -12.47 -12.64
CA ALA A 6 -39.73 -13.79 -12.37
C ALA A 6 -38.92 -13.70 -11.07
N SER A 7 -39.49 -14.21 -9.99
CA SER A 7 -38.76 -14.51 -8.76
C SER A 7 -37.85 -15.71 -9.03
N VAL A 8 -36.54 -15.49 -9.01
CA VAL A 8 -35.55 -16.56 -9.01
C VAL A 8 -35.41 -17.03 -7.57
N ASP A 9 -36.06 -18.14 -7.23
CA ASP A 9 -35.82 -18.81 -5.96
C ASP A 9 -34.43 -19.44 -5.98
N VAL A 10 -33.49 -18.86 -5.23
CA VAL A 10 -32.19 -19.48 -4.93
C VAL A 10 -32.43 -20.43 -3.76
N LEU A 11 -32.92 -21.62 -4.07
CA LEU A 11 -33.03 -22.73 -3.13
C LEU A 11 -32.05 -23.83 -3.57
N GLU A 12 -31.20 -24.25 -2.63
CA GLU A 12 -30.09 -25.21 -2.73
C GLU A 12 -28.72 -24.63 -3.12
N GLU A 13 -28.03 -24.11 -2.10
CA GLU A 13 -26.56 -24.17 -2.07
C GLU A 13 -26.19 -25.55 -1.51
N ASP A 14 -25.71 -26.44 -2.38
CA ASP A 14 -25.21 -27.77 -2.01
C ASP A 14 -23.91 -27.61 -1.20
N ILE A 15 -24.01 -27.58 0.13
CA ILE A 15 -22.83 -27.60 1.00
C ILE A 15 -22.28 -29.01 1.01
N LEU A 16 -21.32 -29.29 0.12
CA LEU A 16 -20.58 -30.55 0.09
C LEU A 16 -19.72 -30.69 1.36
N LEU A 17 -20.31 -31.28 2.40
CA LEU A 17 -19.57 -31.72 3.58
C LEU A 17 -18.73 -32.95 3.21
N CYS A 18 -17.44 -32.72 2.96
CA CYS A 18 -16.49 -33.79 2.69
C CYS A 18 -16.08 -34.45 4.00
N ASN A 19 -16.64 -35.62 4.29
CA ASN A 19 -16.32 -36.43 5.47
C ASN A 19 -15.06 -37.31 5.26
N LYS A 20 -14.31 -37.04 4.18
CA LYS A 20 -13.20 -37.90 3.75
C LYS A 20 -12.00 -37.61 4.63
N SER A 21 -11.35 -38.64 5.15
CA SER A 21 -10.02 -38.49 5.73
C SER A 21 -9.13 -37.86 4.66
N HIS A 22 -8.77 -36.59 4.84
CA HIS A 22 -7.93 -35.83 3.92
C HIS A 22 -6.48 -36.29 4.03
N GLU A 23 -6.24 -37.57 3.72
CA GLU A 23 -4.90 -38.10 3.54
C GLU A 23 -4.40 -37.60 2.19
N ILE A 24 -3.50 -36.62 2.25
CA ILE A 24 -2.82 -36.09 1.07
C ILE A 24 -1.74 -37.12 0.71
N ASP A 25 -1.78 -37.61 -0.52
CA ASP A 25 -0.80 -38.57 -0.98
C ASP A 25 0.58 -37.90 -1.20
N GLU A 26 1.64 -38.70 -1.08
CA GLU A 26 3.01 -38.24 -1.24
C GLU A 26 3.31 -37.70 -2.66
N ALA A 27 2.62 -38.18 -3.70
CA ALA A 27 2.81 -37.64 -5.04
C ALA A 27 2.23 -36.22 -5.13
N THR A 28 1.04 -35.98 -4.57
CA THR A 28 0.47 -34.62 -4.45
C THR A 28 1.39 -33.70 -3.67
N LEU A 29 1.98 -34.14 -2.55
CA LEU A 29 2.97 -33.34 -1.81
C LEU A 29 4.22 -33.04 -2.65
N THR A 30 4.66 -34.01 -3.45
CA THR A 30 5.83 -33.87 -4.34
C THR A 30 5.56 -32.92 -5.50
N ASP A 31 4.34 -32.94 -6.04
CA ASP A 31 3.86 -32.10 -7.15
C ASP A 31 3.73 -30.63 -6.73
N ILE A 32 3.34 -30.35 -5.48
CA ILE A 32 3.35 -29.00 -4.91
C ILE A 32 4.74 -28.57 -4.41
N GLY A 33 5.79 -29.36 -4.68
CA GLY A 33 7.17 -28.98 -4.42
C GLY A 33 7.67 -29.27 -3.01
N LEU A 34 6.96 -30.09 -2.22
CA LEU A 34 7.47 -30.56 -0.94
C LEU A 34 8.38 -31.78 -1.12
N LYS A 35 9.34 -31.93 -0.21
CA LYS A 35 10.26 -33.06 -0.11
C LYS A 35 10.31 -33.53 1.34
N LYS A 36 10.34 -34.84 1.55
CA LYS A 36 10.38 -35.45 2.87
C LYS A 36 11.82 -35.45 3.41
N SER A 37 12.00 -34.97 4.63
CA SER A 37 13.25 -35.02 5.40
C SER A 37 13.06 -35.75 6.73
N VAL A 38 14.15 -35.96 7.46
CA VAL A 38 14.11 -36.48 8.84
C VAL A 38 13.42 -35.52 9.82
N ASN A 39 13.28 -34.23 9.46
CA ASN A 39 12.61 -33.20 10.25
C ASN A 39 11.16 -32.93 9.78
N GLY A 40 10.66 -33.65 8.78
CA GLY A 40 9.33 -33.43 8.19
C GLY A 40 9.38 -32.99 6.73
N TRP A 41 8.33 -32.34 6.24
CA TRP A 41 8.22 -31.86 4.87
C TRP A 41 8.77 -30.43 4.73
N PHE A 42 9.54 -30.17 3.67
CA PHE A 42 10.11 -28.85 3.35
C PHE A 42 10.00 -28.55 1.86
N PHE A 43 10.04 -27.28 1.47
CA PHE A 43 9.98 -26.90 0.05
C PHE A 43 11.31 -27.14 -0.64
N LYS A 44 11.27 -27.72 -1.84
CA LYS A 44 12.46 -27.97 -2.68
C LYS A 44 13.23 -26.67 -3.00
N ASP A 45 12.52 -25.55 -3.10
CA ASP A 45 13.12 -24.26 -3.45
C ASP A 45 13.88 -23.60 -2.29
N GLU A 46 13.71 -24.10 -1.06
CA GLU A 46 14.39 -23.57 0.14
C GLU A 46 15.82 -24.12 0.27
N GLU A 47 16.13 -25.26 -0.37
CA GLU A 47 17.44 -25.93 -0.31
C GLU A 47 18.55 -25.17 -1.06
N THR A 48 18.19 -24.38 -2.08
CA THR A 48 19.17 -23.61 -2.88
C THR A 48 19.51 -22.25 -2.28
N ALA A 49 18.62 -21.65 -1.48
CA ALA A 49 18.85 -20.32 -0.89
C ALA A 49 19.83 -20.36 0.30
N VAL A 50 19.80 -21.41 1.12
CA VAL A 50 20.63 -21.50 2.34
C VAL A 50 22.11 -21.74 2.05
N THR A 51 22.43 -22.33 0.90
CA THR A 51 23.85 -22.54 0.50
C THR A 51 24.47 -21.29 -0.12
N SER A 52 23.65 -20.31 -0.57
CA SER A 52 24.12 -19.06 -1.19
C SER A 52 24.01 -17.83 -0.28
N LEU A 53 23.37 -17.94 0.90
CA LEU A 53 23.22 -16.83 1.85
C LEU A 53 24.45 -16.64 2.78
N GLY A 54 25.52 -17.42 2.56
CA GLY A 54 26.77 -17.31 3.30
C GLY A 54 27.78 -16.32 2.71
N SER A 55 27.60 -15.89 1.45
CA SER A 55 28.41 -14.83 0.86
C SER A 55 27.66 -13.52 0.94
N SER A 56 28.18 -12.60 1.77
CA SER A 56 27.98 -11.15 1.73
C SER A 56 26.90 -10.69 0.76
N LEU A 57 25.76 -10.25 1.30
CA LEU A 57 24.75 -9.49 0.56
C LEU A 57 25.37 -8.14 0.15
N THR A 58 26.28 -8.16 -0.83
CA THR A 58 26.48 -7.03 -1.69
C THR A 58 25.19 -6.88 -2.47
N PRO A 59 24.57 -5.68 -2.53
CA PRO A 59 23.48 -5.41 -3.44
C PRO A 59 24.09 -5.41 -4.84
N ASP A 60 24.37 -6.62 -5.34
CA ASP A 60 24.82 -6.80 -6.69
C ASP A 60 23.60 -6.53 -7.56
N GLU A 61 23.75 -5.57 -8.47
CA GLU A 61 22.73 -5.11 -9.40
C GLU A 61 22.34 -6.23 -10.39
N ASP A 62 23.03 -7.38 -10.33
CA ASP A 62 22.70 -8.66 -10.94
C ASP A 62 21.58 -9.44 -10.18
N LEU A 63 20.63 -8.71 -9.60
CA LEU A 63 19.30 -9.24 -9.32
C LEU A 63 18.76 -9.82 -10.63
N ILE A 64 18.68 -11.15 -10.71
CA ILE A 64 18.13 -11.94 -11.83
C ILE A 64 17.06 -11.12 -12.54
N ALA A 65 17.40 -10.59 -13.73
CA ALA A 65 16.55 -9.67 -14.46
C ALA A 65 15.23 -10.37 -14.80
N PHE A 66 14.20 -10.14 -13.98
CA PHE A 66 12.88 -10.74 -14.16
C PHE A 66 12.34 -10.26 -15.51
N THR A 67 12.33 -11.17 -16.48
CA THR A 67 11.94 -10.89 -17.85
C THR A 67 10.59 -11.55 -18.13
N PRO A 68 9.49 -10.78 -18.14
CA PRO A 68 8.15 -11.33 -18.30
C PRO A 68 8.00 -12.05 -19.65
N GLN A 69 7.57 -13.30 -19.62
CA GLN A 69 7.32 -14.12 -20.81
C GLN A 69 5.83 -14.16 -21.16
N THR A 70 4.96 -14.22 -20.15
CA THR A 70 3.51 -14.34 -20.35
C THR A 70 2.79 -13.00 -20.21
N GLU A 71 1.59 -12.88 -20.79
CA GLU A 71 0.74 -11.70 -20.61
C GLU A 71 0.36 -11.47 -19.14
N PHE A 72 0.22 -12.57 -18.38
CA PHE A 72 0.00 -12.51 -16.95
C PHE A 72 1.20 -11.90 -16.21
N GLU A 73 2.43 -12.35 -16.48
CA GLU A 73 3.63 -11.79 -15.86
C GLU A 73 3.81 -10.30 -16.20
N LYS A 74 3.58 -9.93 -17.47
CA LYS A 74 3.61 -8.52 -17.89
C LYS A 74 2.60 -7.69 -17.11
N TYR A 75 1.39 -8.20 -16.93
CA TYR A 75 0.35 -7.55 -16.14
C TYR A 75 0.80 -7.38 -14.68
N VAL A 76 1.33 -8.43 -14.05
CA VAL A 76 1.82 -8.38 -12.66
C VAL A 76 2.90 -7.31 -12.52
N VAL A 77 3.91 -7.31 -13.39
CA VAL A 77 4.98 -6.28 -13.39
C VAL A 77 4.39 -4.88 -13.55
N GLU A 78 3.40 -4.72 -14.41
CA GLU A 78 2.75 -3.43 -14.60
C GLU A 78 2.01 -2.97 -13.33
N GLN A 79 1.33 -3.86 -12.62
CA GLN A 79 0.69 -3.56 -11.34
C GLN A 79 1.71 -3.16 -10.28
N PHE A 80 2.81 -3.92 -10.14
CA PHE A 80 3.89 -3.57 -9.22
C PHE A 80 4.47 -2.18 -9.52
N ARG A 81 4.74 -1.90 -10.79
CA ARG A 81 5.23 -0.58 -11.23
C ARG A 81 4.25 0.54 -10.90
N LYS A 82 2.94 0.34 -11.17
CA LYS A 82 1.88 1.31 -10.86
C LYS A 82 1.79 1.58 -9.36
N THR A 83 1.87 0.53 -8.54
CA THR A 83 1.80 0.62 -7.08
C THR A 83 3.04 1.28 -6.51
N SER A 84 4.24 0.89 -6.94
CA SER A 84 5.50 1.51 -6.52
C SER A 84 5.52 3.02 -6.81
N LYS A 85 5.07 3.43 -8.00
CA LYS A 85 4.94 4.86 -8.33
C LYS A 85 3.98 5.61 -7.40
N ARG A 86 2.89 4.97 -6.96
CA ARG A 86 1.97 5.55 -5.98
C ARG A 86 2.62 5.65 -4.59
N SER A 87 3.30 4.58 -4.13
CA SER A 87 4.05 4.58 -2.86
C SER A 87 5.03 5.75 -2.80
N LEU A 88 5.84 5.92 -3.85
CA LEU A 88 6.82 7.00 -3.91
C LEU A 88 6.20 8.40 -3.81
N ARG A 89 4.99 8.60 -4.33
CA ARG A 89 4.26 9.87 -4.19
C ARG A 89 3.80 10.08 -2.76
N ILE A 90 3.27 9.04 -2.12
CA ILE A 90 2.82 9.07 -0.74
C ILE A 90 4.00 9.39 0.19
N GLU A 91 5.13 8.70 0.02
CA GLU A 91 6.36 8.95 0.78
C GLU A 91 6.82 10.41 0.66
N LYS A 92 6.80 10.98 -0.55
CA LYS A 92 7.13 12.40 -0.76
C LYS A 92 6.17 13.34 -0.02
N THR A 93 4.86 13.09 -0.10
CA THR A 93 3.88 13.93 0.59
C THR A 93 3.98 13.80 2.10
N LEU A 94 4.25 12.60 2.61
CA LEU A 94 4.43 12.33 4.03
C LEU A 94 5.65 13.07 4.58
N PHE A 95 6.78 13.02 3.87
CA PHE A 95 7.99 13.75 4.23
C PHE A 95 7.76 15.27 4.32
N ILE A 96 6.99 15.84 3.39
CA ILE A 96 6.64 17.26 3.44
C ILE A 96 5.75 17.57 4.65
N LEU A 97 4.77 16.71 4.94
CA LEU A 97 3.88 16.88 6.08
C LEU A 97 4.64 16.80 7.40
N GLU A 98 5.54 15.84 7.55
CA GLU A 98 6.41 15.69 8.71
C GLU A 98 7.20 16.98 8.98
N LYS A 99 7.86 17.53 7.96
CA LYS A 99 8.56 18.83 8.08
C LYS A 99 7.63 19.98 8.49
N LYS A 100 6.41 20.02 7.95
CA LYS A 100 5.43 21.06 8.33
C LYS A 100 4.99 20.92 9.78
N VAL A 101 4.78 19.70 10.26
CA VAL A 101 4.44 19.43 11.67
C VAL A 101 5.57 19.89 12.59
N ASP A 102 6.82 19.60 12.25
CA ASP A 102 7.97 20.06 13.03
C ASP A 102 8.04 21.59 13.13
N VAL A 103 7.82 22.29 12.02
CA VAL A 103 7.77 23.76 11.99
C VAL A 103 6.63 24.30 12.86
N LEU A 104 5.44 23.68 12.80
CA LEU A 104 4.30 24.09 13.64
C LEU A 104 4.57 23.84 15.12
N LYS A 105 5.19 22.70 15.47
CA LYS A 105 5.60 22.38 16.84
C LYS A 105 6.57 23.43 17.39
N GLN A 106 7.57 23.83 16.61
CA GLN A 106 8.48 24.91 17.00
C GLN A 106 7.77 26.26 17.15
N LYS A 107 6.82 26.59 16.26
CA LYS A 107 6.05 27.84 16.33
C LYS A 107 5.14 27.89 17.57
N GLY A 108 4.46 26.79 17.89
CA GLY A 108 3.58 26.69 19.07
C GLY A 108 4.32 26.85 20.39
N ILE A 109 5.54 26.31 20.49
CA ILE A 109 6.42 26.49 21.65
C ILE A 109 6.91 27.95 21.78
N ARG A 110 7.12 28.65 20.65
CA ARG A 110 7.56 30.06 20.66
C ARG A 110 6.44 31.03 21.04
N SER A 111 5.18 30.72 20.73
CA SER A 111 4.03 31.58 21.06
C SER A 111 3.57 31.51 22.51
N ASP A 112 3.95 30.46 23.26
CA ASP A 112 3.61 30.30 24.69
C ASP A 112 4.64 30.96 25.63
N SER A 113 5.72 31.54 25.09
CA SER A 113 6.86 32.08 25.85
C SER A 113 6.93 33.62 25.92
N THR A 114 5.85 34.33 25.60
CA THR A 114 5.78 35.78 25.85
C THR A 114 4.39 36.15 26.37
N THR A 115 4.16 35.81 27.63
CA THR A 115 3.35 36.66 28.51
C THR A 115 4.30 37.69 29.17
N GLU A 116 3.76 38.88 29.44
CA GLU A 116 4.35 40.06 30.12
C GLU A 116 4.74 41.26 29.20
N ASP A 117 3.67 42.01 28.88
CA ASP A 117 3.47 43.47 29.13
C ASP A 117 3.97 44.58 28.18
N THR A 118 2.98 45.46 27.86
CA THR A 118 3.02 46.89 27.42
C THR A 118 3.51 47.19 25.99
N ASP A 119 2.92 48.11 25.21
CA ASP A 119 2.09 49.28 25.50
C ASP A 119 1.19 49.61 24.29
N ASP A 120 0.08 50.26 24.59
CA ASP A 120 -0.97 50.74 23.70
C ASP A 120 -0.46 51.88 22.80
N SER A 121 -0.55 51.73 21.49
CA SER A 121 -0.47 52.89 20.59
C SER A 121 -1.40 52.70 19.39
N ASP A 122 -2.62 53.20 19.58
CA ASP A 122 -3.50 53.69 18.52
C ASP A 122 -2.70 54.41 17.43
N ASP A 123 -2.71 53.87 16.21
CA ASP A 123 -2.50 54.67 15.00
C ASP A 123 -3.60 54.33 13.99
N GLU A 124 -4.65 55.11 14.11
CA GLU A 124 -5.78 55.24 13.19
C GLU A 124 -5.28 55.72 11.81
N SER A 125 -5.40 54.89 10.77
CA SER A 125 -5.39 55.40 9.39
C SER A 125 -6.42 54.69 8.51
N THR A 126 -7.65 55.16 8.67
CA THR A 126 -8.65 55.53 7.65
C THR A 126 -8.44 55.13 6.18
N ASP A 127 -9.56 54.65 5.62
CA ASP A 127 -10.10 54.87 4.27
C ASP A 127 -9.37 54.21 3.08
N GLU A 128 -10.02 53.60 2.09
CA GLU A 128 -11.42 53.70 1.66
C GLU A 128 -11.78 52.48 0.78
N ASP A 129 -13.06 52.12 0.81
CA ASP A 129 -13.70 51.15 -0.08
C ASP A 129 -13.44 51.46 -1.57
N SER A 130 -13.14 50.44 -2.38
CA SER A 130 -13.41 50.48 -3.82
C SER A 130 -13.70 49.08 -4.35
N MET A 131 -14.94 48.70 -4.12
CA MET A 131 -15.70 47.68 -4.81
C MET A 131 -16.09 48.19 -6.20
N GLU A 132 -15.57 47.58 -7.27
CA GLU A 132 -16.19 47.66 -8.59
C GLU A 132 -16.72 46.29 -9.00
N THR A 133 -18.04 46.30 -9.23
CA THR A 133 -18.85 45.18 -9.68
C THR A 133 -19.10 45.26 -11.18
N SER A 134 -19.37 44.10 -11.79
CA SER A 134 -20.07 43.88 -13.07
C SER A 134 -19.22 44.03 -14.34
N GLY A 135 -19.45 43.29 -15.44
CA GLY A 135 -20.50 42.35 -15.79
C GLY A 135 -20.18 41.59 -17.09
N SER A 136 -20.98 40.58 -17.37
CA SER A 136 -20.89 39.60 -18.47
C SER A 136 -21.05 40.20 -19.87
N GLU A 137 -20.38 39.58 -20.86
CA GLU A 137 -20.97 39.02 -22.09
C GLU A 137 -20.09 37.89 -22.63
#